data_AF-A0A7G8DSA6-F1
#
_entry.id   AF-A0A7G8DSA6-F1
#
_cell.length_a   1.000
_cell.length_b   1.000
_cell.length_c   1.000
_cell.angle_alpha   90.00
_cell.angle_beta   90.00
_cell.angle_gamma   90.00
#
_symmetry.space_group_name_H-M   'P 1'
#
loop_
_entity.id
_entity.type
_entity.pdbx_description
1 polymer ?
#
loop_
_entity_poly.entity_id
_entity_poly.type
_entity_poly.pdbx_seq_one_letter_code
_entity_poly.pdbx_strand_id
1 'polypeptide(L)'
;MPKKSQTVKNDPQATWRKDAEGLNYEEALQALDLLLARLQDESLPLSELQSSHQRAEIYLSRCEQLLSETEQNVLQLDPQTLTTETYAPQNDA
;
A
#
# COMPACT_ATOMS: atom_id res chain seq x y z
N MET A 1 -27.18 24.88 -26.33
CA MET A 1 -26.12 23.99 -25.81
C MET A 1 -25.03 24.83 -25.16
N PRO A 2 -24.62 24.56 -23.91
CA PRO A 2 -23.25 24.93 -23.53
C PRO A 2 -22.52 23.85 -22.70
N LYS A 3 -21.37 23.45 -23.26
CA LYS A 3 -20.06 23.10 -22.65
C LYS A 3 -20.05 22.30 -21.34
N LYS A 4 -19.79 20.99 -21.49
CA LYS A 4 -19.34 20.09 -20.42
C LYS A 4 -18.00 20.56 -19.88
N SER A 5 -17.99 21.17 -18.69
CA SER A 5 -16.76 21.44 -17.94
C SER A 5 -16.19 20.11 -17.43
N GLN A 6 -15.23 19.54 -18.16
CA GLN A 6 -14.40 18.46 -17.64
C GLN A 6 -13.47 19.03 -16.56
N THR A 7 -13.92 19.01 -15.32
CA THR A 7 -13.02 19.13 -14.16
C THR A 7 -12.28 17.81 -14.03
N VAL A 8 -11.02 17.76 -14.49
CA VAL A 8 -10.08 16.73 -14.06
C VAL A 8 -9.85 16.97 -12.57
N LYS A 9 -10.65 16.31 -11.73
CA LYS A 9 -10.47 16.32 -10.27
C LYS A 9 -9.23 15.49 -9.98
N ASN A 10 -8.11 16.13 -9.69
CA ASN A 10 -6.98 15.48 -9.03
C ASN A 10 -7.47 15.02 -7.65
N ASP A 11 -7.84 13.75 -7.54
CA ASP A 11 -8.18 13.11 -6.27
C ASP A 11 -6.88 12.79 -5.52
N PRO A 12 -6.56 13.50 -4.41
CA PRO A 12 -5.32 13.27 -3.68
C PRO A 12 -5.22 11.84 -3.14
N GLN A 13 -6.35 11.17 -2.86
CA GLN A 13 -6.33 9.77 -2.45
C GLN A 13 -5.86 8.84 -3.57
N ALA A 14 -6.24 9.12 -4.82
CA ALA A 14 -5.78 8.34 -5.97
C ALA A 14 -4.27 8.46 -6.15
N THR A 15 -3.71 9.65 -5.90
CA THR A 15 -2.25 9.84 -5.89
C THR A 15 -1.59 9.03 -4.78
N TRP A 16 -2.08 9.11 -3.54
CA TRP A 16 -1.48 8.37 -2.43
C TRP A 16 -1.57 6.85 -2.58
N ARG A 17 -2.67 6.34 -3.15
CA ARG A 17 -2.79 4.90 -3.47
C ARG A 17 -1.72 4.47 -4.46
N LYS A 18 -1.55 5.24 -5.54
CA LYS A 18 -0.51 4.98 -6.54
C LYS A 18 0.90 5.06 -5.94
N ASP A 19 1.14 6.01 -5.05
CA ASP A 19 2.42 6.10 -4.33
C ASP A 19 2.64 4.85 -3.47
N ALA A 20 1.63 4.43 -2.70
CA ALA A 20 1.71 3.26 -1.82
C ALA A 20 1.91 1.94 -2.59
N GLU A 21 1.32 1.78 -3.76
CA GLU A 21 1.53 0.62 -4.65
C GLU A 21 3.02 0.42 -5.00
N GLY A 22 3.78 1.51 -5.10
CA GLY A 22 5.21 1.48 -5.42
C GLY A 22 6.13 1.19 -4.24
N LEU A 23 5.61 1.19 -3.00
CA LEU A 23 6.43 1.02 -1.80
C LEU A 23 6.56 -0.46 -1.42
N ASN A 24 7.74 -0.82 -0.93
CA ASN A 24 7.94 -2.05 -0.16
C ASN A 24 7.48 -1.88 1.30
N TYR A 25 7.57 -2.95 2.09
CA TYR A 25 7.03 -2.96 3.46
C TYR A 25 7.70 -1.92 4.37
N GLU A 26 9.04 -1.85 4.35
CA GLU A 26 9.79 -0.92 5.20
C GLU A 26 9.50 0.54 4.80
N GLU A 27 9.41 0.82 3.51
CA GLU A 27 9.09 2.16 3.01
C GLU A 27 7.65 2.57 3.35
N ALA A 28 6.69 1.66 3.22
CA ALA A 28 5.29 1.91 3.57
C ALA A 28 5.13 2.14 5.07
N LEU A 29 5.83 1.35 5.90
CA LEU A 29 5.85 1.52 7.35
C LEU A 29 6.50 2.85 7.75
N GLN A 30 7.63 3.21 7.15
CA GLN A 30 8.28 4.49 7.43
C GLN A 30 7.40 5.68 7.01
N ALA A 31 6.70 5.59 5.89
CA ALA A 31 5.76 6.61 5.46
C ALA A 31 4.57 6.75 6.43
N LEU A 32 4.09 5.63 6.98
CA LEU A 32 3.07 5.60 8.02
C LEU A 32 3.56 6.24 9.32
N ASP A 33 4.76 5.91 9.79
CA ASP A 33 5.35 6.47 11.02
C ASP A 33 5.45 7.99 10.97
N LEU A 34 5.84 8.54 9.81
CA LEU A 34 5.90 10.00 9.61
C LEU A 34 4.51 10.66 9.72
N LEU A 35 3.46 9.97 9.24
CA LEU A 35 2.09 10.46 9.35
C LEU A 35 1.57 10.36 10.78
N LEU A 36 1.89 9.27 11.49
CA LEU A 36 1.53 9.11 12.89
C LEU A 36 2.20 10.17 13.76
N ALA A 37 3.49 10.46 13.54
CA ALA A 37 4.19 11.54 14.22
C ALA A 37 3.51 12.90 14.00
N ARG A 38 3.03 13.17 12.78
CA ARG A 38 2.28 14.40 12.47
C ARG A 38 0.91 14.43 13.13
N LEU A 39 0.19 13.31 13.18
CA LEU A 39 -1.13 13.21 13.79
C LEU A 39 -1.09 13.38 15.32
N GLN A 40 0.06 13.13 15.94
CA GLN A 40 0.29 13.35 17.37
C GLN A 40 0.58 14.81 17.73
N ASP A 41 0.74 15.70 16.74
CA ASP A 41 0.93 17.13 16.96
C ASP A 41 -0.39 17.81 17.37
N GLU A 42 -0.44 18.33 18.60
CA GLU A 42 -1.61 19.01 19.17
C GLU A 42 -1.97 20.32 18.45
N SER A 43 -1.06 20.86 17.63
CA SER A 43 -1.26 22.08 16.84
C SER A 43 -1.80 21.85 15.43
N LEU A 44 -2.04 20.59 15.04
CA LEU A 44 -2.44 20.24 13.68
C LEU A 44 -3.86 20.74 13.34
N PRO A 45 -4.06 21.50 12.24
CA PRO A 45 -5.39 21.91 11.79
C PRO A 45 -6.28 20.72 11.43
N LEU A 46 -7.59 20.81 11.71
CA LEU A 46 -8.54 19.71 11.48
C LEU A 46 -8.55 19.17 10.04
N SER A 47 -8.40 20.05 9.04
CA SER A 47 -8.32 19.65 7.63
C SER A 47 -7.06 18.82 7.33
N GLU A 48 -5.95 19.14 7.98
CA GLU A 48 -4.71 18.38 7.86
C GLU A 48 -4.80 17.07 8.62
N LEU A 49 -5.45 17.05 9.80
CA LEU A 49 -5.72 15.84 10.55
C LEU A 49 -6.54 14.84 9.72
N GLN A 50 -7.63 15.27 9.08
CA GLN A 50 -8.44 14.41 8.22
C GLN A 50 -7.64 13.89 7.02
N SER A 51 -6.87 14.76 6.36
CA SER A 51 -6.03 14.39 5.22
C SER A 51 -4.92 13.40 5.62
N SER A 52 -4.24 13.64 6.74
CA SER A 52 -3.18 12.78 7.27
C SER A 52 -3.73 11.43 7.71
N HIS A 53 -4.91 11.40 8.34
CA HIS A 53 -5.59 10.17 8.70
C HIS A 53 -5.94 9.33 7.46
N GLN A 54 -6.58 9.93 6.45
CA GLN A 54 -6.90 9.21 5.21
C GLN A 54 -5.66 8.66 4.51
N ARG A 55 -4.57 9.41 4.52
CA ARG A 55 -3.30 8.95 3.94
C ARG A 55 -2.65 7.84 4.78
N ALA A 56 -2.75 7.90 6.10
CA ALA A 56 -2.24 6.87 7.00
C ALA A 56 -2.96 5.53 6.75
N GLU A 57 -4.28 5.54 6.61
CA GLU A 57 -5.07 4.35 6.27
C GLU A 57 -4.62 3.68 4.97
N ILE A 58 -4.24 4.47 3.96
CA ILE A 58 -3.74 3.94 2.67
C ILE A 58 -2.40 3.23 2.86
N TYR A 59 -1.45 3.82 3.60
CA TYR A 59 -0.16 3.17 3.84
C TYR A 59 -0.28 1.96 4.76
N LEU A 60 -1.15 2.01 5.77
CA LEU A 60 -1.45 0.87 6.62
C LEU A 60 -2.01 -0.31 5.79
N SER A 61 -2.97 -0.03 4.91
CA SER A 61 -3.53 -1.05 4.00
C SER A 61 -2.47 -1.68 3.09
N ARG A 62 -1.49 -0.90 2.61
CA ARG A 62 -0.35 -1.44 1.85
C ARG A 62 0.51 -2.38 2.70
N CYS A 63 0.81 -2.01 3.94
CA CYS A 63 1.56 -2.86 4.86
C CYS A 63 0.85 -4.20 5.10
N GLU A 64 -0.46 -4.16 5.36
CA GLU A 64 -1.28 -5.36 5.56
C GLU A 64 -1.30 -6.26 4.32
N GLN A 65 -1.45 -5.67 3.13
CA GLN A 65 -1.40 -6.41 1.87
C GLN A 65 -0.08 -7.15 1.70
N LEU A 66 1.05 -6.48 1.92
CA LEU A 66 2.39 -7.07 1.78
C LEU A 66 2.64 -8.21 2.77
N LEU A 67 2.15 -8.08 4.00
CA LEU A 67 2.23 -9.14 5.01
C LEU A 67 1.35 -10.32 4.62
N SER A 68 0.13 -10.08 4.13
CA SER A 68 -0.77 -11.13 3.68
C SER A 68 -0.21 -11.89 2.47
N GLU A 69 0.39 -11.20 1.51
CA GLU A 69 1.09 -11.81 0.39
C GLU A 69 2.26 -12.69 0.87
N THR A 70 3.04 -12.20 1.83
CA THR A 70 4.17 -12.94 2.42
C THR A 70 3.69 -14.19 3.17
N GLU A 71 2.65 -14.06 3.98
CA GLU A 71 2.02 -15.18 4.69
C GLU A 71 1.53 -16.24 3.69
N GLN A 72 0.81 -15.81 2.65
CA GLN A 72 0.31 -16.72 1.62
C GLN A 72 1.44 -17.44 0.87
N ASN A 73 2.53 -16.74 0.58
CA ASN A 73 3.72 -17.33 -0.04
C ASN A 73 4.31 -18.42 0.86
N VAL A 74 4.49 -18.13 2.15
CA VAL A 74 5.02 -19.10 3.13
C VAL A 74 4.11 -20.32 3.26
N LEU A 75 2.78 -20.13 3.30
CA LEU A 75 1.81 -21.21 3.35
C LEU A 75 1.82 -22.13 2.11
N GLN A 76 2.27 -21.61 0.96
CA GLN A 76 2.38 -22.36 -0.30
C GLN A 76 3.74 -23.04 -0.48
N LEU A 77 4.70 -22.82 0.41
CA LEU A 77 6.00 -23.48 0.33
C LEU A 77 5.88 -24.94 0.76
N ASP A 78 6.44 -25.83 -0.06
CA ASP A 78 6.71 -27.19 0.38
C ASP A 78 7.77 -27.15 1.50
N PRO A 79 7.53 -27.79 2.66
CA PRO A 79 8.41 -27.71 3.82
C PRO A 79 9.75 -28.45 3.66
N GLN A 80 9.89 -29.32 2.66
CA GLN A 80 11.12 -30.06 2.36
C GLN A 80 11.95 -29.37 1.28
N THR A 81 11.32 -28.76 0.29
CA THR A 81 12.03 -28.14 -0.85
C THR A 81 12.09 -26.62 -0.79
N LEU A 82 11.26 -25.98 0.05
CA LEU A 82 11.05 -24.53 0.10
C LEU A 82 10.71 -23.93 -1.28
N THR A 83 10.04 -24.71 -2.12
CA THR A 83 9.54 -24.26 -3.44
C THR A 83 8.02 -24.29 -3.45
N THR A 84 7.41 -23.43 -4.26
CA THR A 84 5.99 -23.55 -4.58
C THR A 84 5.81 -24.63 -5.66
N GLU A 85 4.72 -25.41 -5.60
CA GLU A 85 4.44 -26.54 -6.52
C GLU A 85 4.29 -26.13 -8.01
N THR A 86 4.43 -24.85 -8.35
CA THR A 86 4.42 -24.34 -9.72
C THR A 86 5.75 -24.55 -10.47
N TYR A 87 6.78 -25.12 -9.84
CA TYR A 87 7.99 -25.53 -10.54
C TYR A 87 7.76 -26.85 -11.27
N ALA A 88 7.25 -26.78 -12.50
CA ALA A 88 7.37 -27.87 -13.47
C ALA A 88 8.67 -27.68 -14.26
N PRO A 89 9.78 -28.37 -13.93
CA PRO A 89 10.88 -28.50 -14.86
C PRO A 89 10.41 -29.42 -15.99
N GLN A 90 9.82 -28.86 -17.04
CA GLN A 90 9.72 -29.54 -18.33
C GLN A 90 11.09 -29.47 -18.99
N ASN A 91 11.90 -30.51 -18.82
CA ASN A 91 12.95 -30.88 -19.78
C ASN A 91 13.46 -32.29 -19.47
N ASP A 92 12.64 -33.28 -19.83
CA ASP A 92 13.15 -34.61 -20.16
C ASP A 92 13.47 -34.60 -21.66
N ALA A 93 14.76 -34.62 -21.99
CA ALA A 93 15.29 -34.80 -23.34
C ALA A 93 15.33 -36.29 -23.72
#